data_AF-A0A6P0P229-F1
#
_entry.id   AF-A0A6P0P229-F1
#
_cell.length_a   1.000
_cell.length_b   1.000
_cell.length_c   1.000
_cell.angle_alpha   90.00
_cell.angle_beta   90.00
_cell.angle_gamma   90.00
#
_symmetry.space_group_name_H-M   'P 1'
#
loop_
_entity.id
_entity.type
_entity.pdbx_description
1 polymer ?
#
loop_
_entity_poly.entity_id
_entity_poly.type
_entity_poly.pdbx_seq_one_letter_code
_entity_poly.pdbx_strand_id
1 'polypeptide(L)'
;MVAPFFDYNPRCLKQYINVLRLRIHIAYYSIGVTFAETETITIEQICKFTAITLRYPRLILELKNNNQLLTELEKNAVDKSIPSTNSIIISSESTLNNQETGNANYWLKNYPKIKQLLCSEMILDDQQKSGKKYIFENGSIKKLLEISPQQSLPSKYFKLREFLAAEKWKEADEETYLVMLQVAGRDKQESLDIESVEKFPCIDLYIIDKLWVKYSNGKLGFSVQKEIYQNLGGTRNYNTQVWNNFVIQVGWRQRGGVNFYKIYLDDRGDISTPLGHLPYLGGLEVWRGGRSILLSRRDL
;
A
#
# COMPACT_ATOMS: atom_id res chain seq x y z
N MET A 1 -24.67 -2.64 9.61
CA MET A 1 -23.35 -3.32 9.55
C MET A 1 -22.20 -2.36 9.21
N VAL A 2 -22.21 -1.63 8.09
CA VAL A 2 -21.05 -0.80 7.65
C VAL A 2 -21.14 0.71 7.94
N ALA A 3 -22.30 1.24 8.35
CA ALA A 3 -22.43 2.67 8.66
C ALA A 3 -21.53 3.18 9.80
N PRO A 4 -21.34 2.43 10.91
CA PRO A 4 -20.37 2.79 11.94
C PRO A 4 -18.93 2.81 11.39
N PHE A 5 -18.62 1.94 10.43
CA PHE A 5 -17.31 1.92 9.78
C PHE A 5 -17.05 3.20 9.00
N PHE A 6 -18.06 3.82 8.37
CA PHE A 6 -17.88 5.10 7.68
C PHE A 6 -18.10 6.33 8.57
N ASP A 7 -18.10 6.16 9.90
CA ASP A 7 -18.32 7.24 10.86
C ASP A 7 -19.63 8.00 10.57
N TYR A 8 -20.64 7.28 10.03
CA TYR A 8 -21.93 7.81 9.59
C TYR A 8 -21.86 8.95 8.55
N ASN A 9 -20.74 9.10 7.83
CA ASN A 9 -20.59 10.15 6.83
C ASN A 9 -21.45 9.87 5.58
N PRO A 10 -22.42 10.74 5.24
CA PRO A 10 -23.35 10.48 4.14
C PRO A 10 -22.68 10.46 2.76
N ARG A 11 -21.59 11.22 2.56
CA ARG A 11 -20.84 11.21 1.29
C ARG A 11 -20.11 9.88 1.11
N CYS A 12 -19.46 9.39 2.17
CA CYS A 12 -18.77 8.10 2.16
C CYS A 12 -19.75 6.94 1.97
N LEU A 13 -20.93 7.00 2.60
CA LEU A 13 -22.00 6.02 2.42
C LEU A 13 -22.52 5.99 0.99
N LYS A 14 -22.72 7.16 0.36
CA LYS A 14 -23.12 7.24 -1.05
C LYS A 14 -22.07 6.61 -1.97
N GLN A 15 -20.79 6.89 -1.74
CA GLN A 15 -19.69 6.27 -2.48
C GLN A 15 -19.66 4.75 -2.31
N TYR A 16 -19.80 4.27 -1.06
CA TYR A 16 -19.90 2.85 -0.75
C TYR A 16 -21.04 2.18 -1.49
N ILE A 17 -22.25 2.74 -1.46
CA ILE A 17 -23.44 2.18 -2.13
C ILE A 17 -23.20 2.10 -3.64
N ASN A 18 -22.61 3.14 -4.25
CA ASN A 18 -22.34 3.14 -5.69
C ASN A 18 -21.34 2.04 -6.09
N VAL A 19 -20.24 1.91 -5.35
CA VAL A 19 -19.23 0.87 -5.61
C VAL A 19 -19.80 -0.53 -5.34
N LEU A 20 -20.59 -0.69 -4.27
CA LEU A 20 -21.24 -1.96 -3.94
C LEU A 20 -22.19 -2.41 -5.05
N ARG A 21 -23.04 -1.50 -5.56
CA ARG A 21 -23.95 -1.78 -6.68
C ARG A 21 -23.20 -2.27 -7.91
N LEU A 22 -22.09 -1.59 -8.26
CA LEU A 22 -21.26 -1.98 -9.39
C LEU A 22 -20.63 -3.37 -9.19
N ARG A 23 -20.10 -3.65 -8.00
CA ARG A 23 -19.48 -4.96 -7.69
C ARG A 23 -20.49 -6.11 -7.69
N ILE A 24 -21.70 -5.88 -7.17
CA ILE A 24 -22.79 -6.86 -7.24
C ILE A 24 -23.19 -7.11 -8.69
N HIS A 25 -23.31 -6.04 -9.50
CA HIS A 25 -23.60 -6.17 -10.92
C HIS A 25 -22.53 -7.00 -11.64
N ILE A 26 -21.25 -6.67 -11.46
CA ILE A 26 -20.14 -7.45 -12.04
C ILE A 26 -20.23 -8.91 -11.57
N ALA A 27 -20.35 -9.14 -10.26
CA ALA A 27 -20.39 -10.50 -9.69
C ALA A 27 -21.54 -11.34 -10.27
N TYR A 28 -22.72 -10.75 -10.46
CA TYR A 28 -23.87 -11.42 -11.07
C TYR A 28 -23.57 -11.89 -12.50
N TYR A 29 -22.95 -11.03 -13.32
CA TYR A 29 -22.68 -11.33 -14.73
C TYR A 29 -21.38 -12.09 -15.01
N SER A 30 -20.34 -11.94 -14.18
CA SER A 30 -19.02 -12.51 -14.44
C SER A 30 -18.73 -13.79 -13.66
N ILE A 31 -19.34 -13.97 -12.49
CA ILE A 31 -19.05 -15.09 -11.58
C ILE A 31 -20.30 -15.96 -11.33
N GLY A 32 -21.47 -15.51 -11.78
CA GLY A 32 -22.72 -16.25 -11.59
C GLY A 32 -23.07 -16.36 -10.11
N VAL A 33 -23.18 -15.22 -9.41
CA VAL A 33 -23.71 -15.21 -8.04
C VAL A 33 -25.17 -15.66 -8.07
N THR A 34 -25.42 -16.94 -7.81
CA THR A 34 -26.74 -17.45 -7.46
C THR A 34 -26.90 -17.35 -5.95
N PHE A 35 -28.12 -17.06 -5.49
CA PHE A 35 -28.46 -17.02 -4.06
C PHE A 35 -28.51 -18.42 -3.42
N ALA A 36 -27.88 -19.43 -4.05
CA ALA A 36 -27.92 -20.82 -3.64
C ALA A 36 -26.53 -21.28 -3.18
N GLU A 37 -26.48 -21.88 -1.99
CA GLU A 37 -25.39 -21.78 -1.01
C GLU A 37 -24.13 -22.61 -1.27
N THR A 38 -23.85 -23.10 -2.48
CA THR A 38 -22.81 -24.14 -2.61
C THR A 38 -21.54 -23.78 -3.38
N GLU A 39 -21.37 -22.60 -4.00
CA GLU A 39 -20.07 -22.26 -4.62
C GLU A 39 -19.82 -20.77 -4.95
N THR A 40 -20.62 -19.86 -4.38
CA THR A 40 -20.70 -18.45 -4.78
C THR A 40 -20.29 -17.49 -3.66
N ILE A 41 -19.55 -16.43 -4.00
CA ILE A 41 -19.26 -15.33 -3.08
C ILE A 41 -20.59 -14.79 -2.52
N THR A 42 -20.67 -14.60 -1.20
CA THR A 42 -21.88 -14.06 -0.56
C THR A 42 -21.98 -12.54 -0.69
N ILE A 43 -23.20 -12.00 -0.63
CA ILE A 43 -23.42 -10.55 -0.67
C ILE A 43 -22.72 -9.88 0.52
N GLU A 44 -22.73 -10.51 1.69
CA GLU A 44 -22.04 -10.06 2.90
C GLU A 44 -20.52 -9.99 2.70
N GLN A 45 -19.91 -10.99 2.05
CA GLN A 45 -18.49 -10.96 1.68
C GLN A 45 -18.20 -9.78 0.75
N ILE A 46 -19.03 -9.55 -0.28
CA ILE A 46 -18.90 -8.39 -1.16
C ILE A 46 -19.06 -7.09 -0.37
N CYS A 47 -19.99 -7.01 0.58
CA CYS A 47 -20.25 -5.83 1.40
C CYS A 47 -19.05 -5.48 2.29
N LYS A 48 -18.54 -6.46 3.05
CA LYS A 48 -17.35 -6.30 3.91
C LYS A 48 -16.13 -5.92 3.08
N PHE A 49 -15.88 -6.67 2.01
CA PHE A 49 -14.75 -6.41 1.11
C PHE A 49 -14.84 -5.02 0.46
N THR A 50 -16.03 -4.57 0.05
CA THR A 50 -16.24 -3.22 -0.49
C THR A 50 -15.96 -2.13 0.54
N ALA A 51 -16.38 -2.33 1.79
CA ALA A 51 -16.10 -1.38 2.85
C ALA A 51 -14.59 -1.28 3.14
N ILE A 52 -13.92 -2.43 3.29
CA ILE A 52 -12.47 -2.48 3.55
C ILE A 52 -11.69 -1.81 2.42
N THR A 53 -11.96 -2.20 1.17
CA THR A 53 -11.19 -1.74 0.01
C THR A 53 -11.43 -0.27 -0.33
N LEU A 54 -12.61 0.29 0.00
CA LEU A 54 -12.87 1.71 -0.17
C LEU A 54 -12.10 2.56 0.85
N ARG A 55 -11.98 2.09 2.09
CA ARG A 55 -11.28 2.83 3.15
C ARG A 55 -9.77 2.62 3.15
N TYR A 56 -9.32 1.44 2.72
CA TYR A 56 -7.91 1.06 2.68
C TYR A 56 -7.52 0.61 1.27
N PRO A 57 -7.41 1.54 0.30
CA PRO A 57 -7.03 1.20 -1.07
C PRO A 57 -5.69 0.46 -1.18
N ARG A 58 -4.75 0.75 -0.27
CA ARG A 58 -3.45 0.07 -0.18
C ARG A 58 -3.59 -1.44 0.04
N LEU A 59 -4.62 -1.87 0.77
CA LEU A 59 -4.87 -3.29 0.99
C LEU A 59 -5.22 -4.02 -0.31
N ILE A 60 -5.89 -3.37 -1.27
CA ILE A 60 -6.18 -3.98 -2.59
C ILE A 60 -4.88 -4.39 -3.29
N LEU A 61 -3.84 -3.56 -3.20
CA LEU A 61 -2.57 -3.86 -3.85
C LEU A 61 -1.85 -5.02 -3.16
N GLU A 62 -1.87 -5.05 -1.82
CA GLU A 62 -1.28 -6.17 -1.08
C GLU A 62 -2.02 -7.48 -1.32
N LEU A 63 -3.35 -7.44 -1.43
CA LEU A 63 -4.17 -8.61 -1.76
C LEU A 63 -3.91 -9.16 -3.17
N LYS A 64 -3.45 -8.32 -4.11
CA LYS A 64 -3.02 -8.78 -5.45
C LYS A 64 -1.69 -9.53 -5.42
N ASN A 65 -0.83 -9.23 -4.44
CA ASN A 65 0.50 -9.85 -4.31
C ASN A 65 0.47 -11.03 -3.33
N ASN A 66 -0.43 -11.01 -2.34
CA ASN A 66 -0.64 -12.09 -1.38
C ASN A 66 -2.15 -12.40 -1.27
N ASN A 67 -2.54 -13.52 -1.88
CA ASN A 67 -3.93 -13.96 -1.92
C ASN A 67 -4.43 -14.53 -0.57
N GLN A 68 -3.53 -14.81 0.39
CA GLN A 68 -3.89 -15.37 1.71
C GLN A 68 -4.05 -14.30 2.79
N LEU A 69 -3.58 -13.07 2.54
CA LEU A 69 -3.56 -11.98 3.52
C LEU A 69 -4.96 -11.66 4.12
N LEU A 70 -6.03 -11.67 3.31
CA LEU A 70 -7.37 -11.37 3.84
C LEU A 70 -7.87 -12.46 4.80
N THR A 71 -7.57 -13.72 4.48
CA THR A 71 -7.91 -14.87 5.33
C THR A 71 -7.13 -14.80 6.65
N GLU A 72 -5.84 -14.47 6.59
CA GLU A 72 -5.02 -14.29 7.80
C GLU A 72 -5.52 -13.13 8.68
N LEU A 73 -5.92 -12.02 8.07
CA LEU A 73 -6.48 -10.87 8.78
C LEU A 73 -7.77 -11.23 9.51
N GLU A 74 -8.64 -11.99 8.86
CA GLU A 74 -9.89 -12.43 9.45
C GLU A 74 -9.68 -13.45 10.56
N LYS A 75 -8.85 -14.48 10.33
CA LYS A 75 -8.51 -15.49 11.34
C LYS A 75 -7.97 -14.85 12.63
N ASN A 76 -7.03 -13.93 12.49
CA ASN A 76 -6.47 -13.19 13.63
C ASN A 76 -7.46 -12.20 14.29
N ALA A 77 -8.47 -11.72 13.54
CA ALA A 77 -9.53 -10.89 14.10
C ALA A 77 -10.52 -11.73 14.93
N VAL A 78 -10.81 -12.96 14.50
CA VAL A 78 -11.75 -13.90 15.15
C VAL A 78 -11.13 -14.59 16.38
N ASP A 79 -9.87 -15.03 16.34
CA ASP A 79 -9.24 -15.78 17.44
C ASP A 79 -8.99 -14.95 18.73
N LYS A 80 -9.16 -13.62 18.69
CA LYS A 80 -8.95 -12.73 19.85
C LYS A 80 -10.25 -12.20 20.48
N SER A 81 -11.41 -12.74 20.12
CA SER A 81 -12.72 -12.34 20.70
C SER A 81 -13.32 -13.34 21.68
N ILE A 82 -12.62 -14.40 22.08
CA ILE A 82 -13.09 -15.35 23.11
C ILE A 82 -12.49 -15.01 24.47
N PRO A 83 -13.24 -14.41 25.41
CA PRO A 83 -13.03 -14.62 26.83
C PRO A 83 -14.18 -15.47 27.37
N SER A 84 -14.10 -16.79 27.23
CA SER A 84 -14.94 -17.68 28.04
C SER A 84 -14.17 -18.02 29.31
N THR A 85 -14.58 -17.38 30.41
CA THR A 85 -14.19 -17.69 31.79
C THR A 85 -14.35 -19.18 32.10
N ASN A 86 -13.25 -19.88 32.37
CA ASN A 86 -12.94 -20.55 33.64
C ASN A 86 -11.71 -21.47 33.50
N SER A 87 -10.62 -21.10 34.19
CA SER A 87 -9.48 -21.92 34.72
C SER A 87 -8.91 -23.04 33.82
N ILE A 88 -7.61 -23.10 33.47
CA ILE A 88 -6.42 -23.21 34.33
C ILE A 88 -5.16 -22.75 33.54
N ILE A 89 -4.15 -22.33 34.30
CA ILE A 89 -2.88 -21.67 33.99
C ILE A 89 -1.80 -22.59 33.35
N ILE A 90 -1.16 -22.05 32.30
CA ILE A 90 0.25 -22.11 31.81
C ILE A 90 0.96 -23.47 31.61
N SER A 91 1.40 -23.72 30.36
CA SER A 91 2.80 -24.06 29.98
C SER A 91 2.99 -23.75 28.48
N SER A 92 3.76 -22.71 28.15
CA SER A 92 5.09 -22.80 27.50
C SER A 92 5.11 -23.38 26.07
N GLU A 93 5.53 -22.52 25.14
CA GLU A 93 6.17 -22.86 23.86
C GLU A 93 5.36 -23.73 22.88
N SER A 94 4.66 -23.04 21.97
CA SER A 94 4.63 -23.50 20.57
C SER A 94 5.08 -22.37 19.67
N THR A 95 6.25 -22.59 19.10
CA THR A 95 6.92 -21.84 18.05
C THR A 95 5.98 -21.62 16.87
N LEU A 96 5.41 -20.42 16.78
CA LEU A 96 4.92 -19.90 15.50
C LEU A 96 6.16 -19.53 14.69
N ASN A 97 6.46 -20.35 13.69
CA ASN A 97 7.49 -20.09 12.69
C ASN A 97 7.28 -18.70 12.08
N ASN A 98 8.12 -17.76 12.50
CA ASN A 98 8.13 -16.36 12.12
C ASN A 98 8.76 -16.17 10.73
N GLN A 99 8.09 -16.63 9.66
CA GLN A 99 8.53 -16.27 8.30
C GLN A 99 7.45 -15.70 7.38
N GLU A 100 6.16 -15.72 7.72
CA GLU A 100 5.12 -15.14 6.83
C GLU A 100 4.12 -14.16 7.51
N THR A 101 4.16 -13.98 8.84
CA THR A 101 3.15 -13.22 9.61
C THR A 101 3.34 -11.69 9.64
N GLY A 102 4.27 -11.14 8.88
CA GLY A 102 4.67 -9.73 8.96
C GLY A 102 3.59 -8.73 8.53
N ASN A 103 2.80 -9.06 7.51
CA ASN A 103 1.86 -8.11 6.91
C ASN A 103 0.52 -8.03 7.65
N ALA A 104 -0.08 -9.16 8.06
CA ALA A 104 -1.37 -9.16 8.75
C ALA A 104 -1.30 -8.44 10.11
N ASN A 105 -0.22 -8.64 10.86
CA ASN A 105 0.01 -7.98 12.15
C ASN A 105 0.14 -6.46 12.02
N TYR A 106 0.77 -5.98 10.95
CA TYR A 106 0.86 -4.54 10.64
C TYR A 106 -0.53 -3.90 10.50
N TRP A 107 -1.42 -4.52 9.72
CA TRP A 107 -2.75 -3.98 9.48
C TRP A 107 -3.61 -3.97 10.75
N LEU A 108 -3.61 -5.05 11.52
CA LEU A 108 -4.40 -5.15 12.74
C LEU A 108 -3.91 -4.19 13.82
N LYS A 109 -2.58 -3.95 13.92
CA LYS A 109 -1.99 -2.99 14.86
C LYS A 109 -2.31 -1.54 14.51
N ASN A 110 -2.24 -1.19 13.23
CA ASN A 110 -2.35 0.20 12.79
C ASN A 110 -3.79 0.62 12.44
N TYR A 111 -4.68 -0.32 12.15
CA TYR A 111 -6.03 -0.05 11.69
C TYR A 111 -7.09 -0.85 12.49
N PRO A 112 -7.37 -0.47 13.74
CA PRO A 112 -8.26 -1.21 14.63
C PRO A 112 -9.71 -1.34 14.08
N LYS A 113 -10.15 -0.40 13.24
CA LYS A 113 -11.47 -0.46 12.59
C LYS A 113 -11.58 -1.61 11.57
N ILE A 114 -10.46 -2.12 11.02
CA ILE A 114 -10.45 -3.32 10.18
C ILE A 114 -10.86 -4.53 11.03
N LYS A 115 -10.30 -4.65 12.24
CA LYS A 115 -10.66 -5.71 13.18
C LYS A 115 -12.16 -5.69 13.49
N GLN A 116 -12.72 -4.53 13.81
CA GLN A 116 -14.15 -4.38 14.09
C GLN A 116 -15.06 -4.82 12.92
N LEU A 117 -14.63 -4.59 11.68
CA LEU A 117 -15.39 -4.97 10.49
C LEU A 117 -15.24 -6.46 10.11
N LEU A 118 -14.11 -7.07 10.48
CA LEU A 118 -13.81 -8.49 10.24
C LEU A 118 -14.40 -9.40 11.33
N CYS A 119 -14.51 -8.95 12.58
CA CYS A 119 -15.14 -9.70 13.66
C CYS A 119 -16.63 -9.93 13.36
N SER A 120 -17.10 -11.17 13.51
CA SER A 120 -18.41 -11.63 13.03
C SER A 120 -19.57 -11.57 14.05
N GLU A 121 -19.38 -11.05 15.26
CA GLU A 121 -20.49 -10.94 16.21
C GLU A 121 -21.29 -9.65 16.01
N MET A 122 -22.28 -9.69 15.12
CA MET A 122 -23.46 -8.83 15.24
C MET A 122 -24.53 -9.60 16.03
N ILE A 123 -24.75 -9.23 17.29
CA ILE A 123 -25.97 -9.60 18.02
C ILE A 123 -27.10 -8.77 17.41
N LEU A 124 -27.98 -9.41 16.65
CA LEU A 124 -29.27 -8.86 16.25
C LEU A 124 -30.32 -9.63 17.06
N ASP A 125 -30.89 -8.96 18.06
CA ASP A 125 -32.05 -9.32 18.88
C ASP A 125 -32.19 -10.81 19.29
N ASP A 126 -31.91 -11.09 20.57
CA ASP A 126 -32.38 -12.21 21.43
C ASP A 126 -32.61 -13.62 20.85
N GLN A 127 -32.02 -13.92 19.70
CA GLN A 127 -31.97 -15.25 19.12
C GLN A 127 -30.52 -15.49 18.70
N GLN A 128 -29.80 -16.26 19.51
CA GLN A 128 -28.46 -16.77 19.21
C GLN A 128 -28.45 -17.48 17.84
N LYS A 129 -28.16 -16.74 16.77
CA LYS A 129 -27.81 -17.32 15.47
C LYS A 129 -26.29 -17.42 15.39
N SER A 130 -25.82 -18.66 15.53
CA SER A 130 -24.46 -19.15 15.30
C SER A 130 -23.73 -18.40 14.18
N GLY A 131 -22.76 -17.57 14.56
CA GLY A 131 -21.97 -16.69 13.68
C GLY A 131 -20.86 -17.41 12.91
N LYS A 132 -21.17 -18.50 12.19
CA LYS A 132 -20.19 -19.27 11.39
C LYS A 132 -20.34 -19.16 9.87
N LYS A 133 -21.32 -18.41 9.34
CA LYS A 133 -21.69 -18.48 7.90
C LYS A 133 -20.94 -17.53 6.95
N TYR A 134 -20.13 -16.58 7.43
CA TYR A 134 -19.66 -15.44 6.60
C TYR A 134 -18.15 -15.16 6.67
N ILE A 135 -17.34 -16.22 6.63
CA ILE A 135 -15.88 -16.17 6.71
C ILE A 135 -15.30 -16.08 5.29
N PHE A 136 -14.30 -15.22 5.06
CA PHE A 136 -13.51 -15.15 3.83
C PHE A 136 -12.67 -16.41 3.57
N GLU A 137 -12.46 -17.26 4.57
CA GLU A 137 -11.81 -18.58 4.44
C GLU A 137 -12.53 -19.48 3.41
N ASN A 138 -13.86 -19.38 3.31
CA ASN A 138 -14.66 -20.11 2.30
C ASN A 138 -14.88 -19.31 1.00
N GLY A 139 -14.47 -18.04 0.96
CA GLY A 139 -14.63 -17.15 -0.19
C GLY A 139 -13.37 -17.12 -1.06
N SER A 140 -13.50 -17.30 -2.38
CA SER A 140 -12.34 -17.13 -3.26
C SER A 140 -11.94 -15.64 -3.33
N ILE A 141 -10.86 -15.27 -2.63
CA ILE A 141 -10.29 -13.91 -2.65
C ILE A 141 -9.95 -13.47 -4.08
N LYS A 142 -9.50 -14.43 -4.92
CA LYS A 142 -9.29 -14.19 -6.34
C LYS A 142 -10.57 -13.71 -7.04
N LYS A 143 -11.69 -14.38 -6.81
CA LYS A 143 -13.01 -13.96 -7.34
C LYS A 143 -13.43 -12.57 -6.77
N LEU A 144 -13.13 -12.26 -5.51
CA LEU A 144 -13.40 -10.93 -4.91
C LEU A 144 -12.56 -9.81 -5.57
N LEU A 145 -11.33 -10.12 -5.96
CA LEU A 145 -10.47 -9.21 -6.70
C LEU A 145 -10.96 -9.02 -8.14
N GLU A 146 -11.49 -10.08 -8.78
CA GLU A 146 -12.07 -10.01 -10.13
C GLU A 146 -13.31 -9.12 -10.21
N ILE A 147 -14.18 -9.13 -9.19
CA ILE A 147 -15.37 -8.26 -9.14
C ILE A 147 -15.05 -6.83 -8.71
N SER A 148 -13.85 -6.58 -8.21
CA SER A 148 -13.45 -5.21 -7.91
C SER A 148 -13.32 -4.45 -9.23
N PRO A 149 -13.88 -3.23 -9.34
CA PRO A 149 -13.51 -2.36 -10.44
C PRO A 149 -11.99 -2.25 -10.36
N GLN A 150 -11.30 -2.73 -11.40
CA GLN A 150 -9.87 -2.60 -11.45
C GLN A 150 -9.60 -1.10 -11.27
N GLN A 151 -8.85 -0.74 -10.24
CA GLN A 151 -8.32 0.60 -10.15
C GLN A 151 -7.43 0.74 -11.37
N SER A 152 -8.00 1.28 -12.44
CA SER A 152 -7.24 1.73 -13.58
C SER A 152 -6.24 2.71 -13.00
N LEU A 153 -4.95 2.41 -13.16
CA LEU A 153 -3.90 3.35 -12.82
C LEU A 153 -4.33 4.72 -13.37
N PRO A 154 -4.44 5.78 -12.53
CA PRO A 154 -4.90 7.07 -13.02
C PRO A 154 -4.07 7.48 -14.25
N SER A 155 -4.73 8.05 -15.26
CA SER A 155 -4.12 8.30 -16.58
C SER A 155 -2.82 9.09 -16.51
N LYS A 156 -2.67 9.95 -15.50
CA LYS A 156 -1.45 10.71 -15.20
C LYS A 156 -0.20 9.86 -14.94
N TYR A 157 -0.34 8.58 -14.60
CA TYR A 157 0.81 7.68 -14.39
C TYR A 157 1.05 6.71 -15.55
N PHE A 158 0.24 6.76 -16.62
CA PHE A 158 0.42 5.83 -17.74
C PHE A 158 1.77 5.99 -18.40
N LYS A 159 2.20 7.23 -18.68
CA LYS A 159 3.53 7.50 -19.26
C LYS A 159 4.65 6.95 -18.40
N LEU A 160 4.60 7.21 -17.08
CA LEU A 160 5.57 6.69 -16.13
C LEU A 160 5.63 5.15 -16.17
N ARG A 161 4.47 4.50 -16.17
CA ARG A 161 4.38 3.03 -16.28
C ARG A 161 5.00 2.54 -17.59
N GLU A 162 4.71 3.17 -18.72
CA GLU A 162 5.24 2.75 -20.03
C GLU A 162 6.77 2.89 -20.08
N PHE A 163 7.33 3.99 -19.57
CA PHE A 163 8.78 4.16 -19.49
C PHE A 163 9.44 3.13 -18.57
N LEU A 164 8.86 2.88 -17.40
CA LEU A 164 9.36 1.86 -16.48
C LEU A 164 9.26 0.44 -17.05
N ALA A 165 8.17 0.11 -17.75
CA ALA A 165 7.98 -1.18 -18.40
C ALA A 165 8.96 -1.41 -19.56
N ALA A 166 9.35 -0.34 -20.23
CA ALA A 166 10.36 -0.36 -21.29
C ALA A 166 11.80 -0.19 -20.79
N GLU A 167 12.01 -0.20 -19.46
CA GLU A 167 13.31 0.01 -18.80
C GLU A 167 14.02 1.32 -19.22
N LYS A 168 13.22 2.31 -19.64
CA LYS A 168 13.67 3.66 -19.99
C LYS A 168 13.84 4.49 -18.71
N TRP A 169 14.86 4.16 -17.94
CA TRP A 169 15.06 4.69 -16.57
C TRP A 169 15.19 6.20 -16.51
N LYS A 170 15.83 6.80 -17.52
CA LYS A 170 16.00 8.26 -17.60
C LYS A 170 14.67 8.96 -17.84
N GLU A 171 13.92 8.52 -18.83
CA GLU A 171 12.60 9.06 -19.16
C GLU A 171 11.59 8.81 -18.04
N ALA A 172 11.68 7.66 -17.36
CA ALA A 172 10.86 7.36 -16.19
C ALA A 172 11.13 8.32 -15.02
N ASP A 173 12.38 8.72 -14.82
CA ASP A 173 12.75 9.65 -13.75
C ASP A 173 12.28 11.08 -14.06
N GLU A 174 12.49 11.53 -15.29
CA GLU A 174 11.97 12.82 -15.78
C GLU A 174 10.44 12.88 -15.65
N GLU A 175 9.74 11.83 -16.07
CA GLU A 175 8.28 11.73 -15.94
C GLU A 175 7.84 11.67 -14.47
N THR A 176 8.59 10.97 -13.60
CA THR A 176 8.31 10.93 -12.16
C THR A 176 8.34 12.34 -11.57
N TYR A 177 9.33 13.14 -11.95
CA TYR A 177 9.44 14.52 -11.53
C TYR A 177 8.24 15.37 -11.98
N LEU A 178 7.87 15.28 -13.26
CA LEU A 178 6.73 16.00 -13.83
C LEU A 178 5.40 15.63 -13.15
N VAL A 179 5.18 14.34 -12.92
CA VAL A 179 3.97 13.84 -12.23
C VAL A 179 3.92 14.35 -10.79
N MET A 180 5.05 14.39 -10.08
CA MET A 180 5.08 14.92 -8.71
C MET A 180 4.78 16.42 -8.68
N LEU A 181 5.31 17.21 -9.61
CA LEU A 181 4.95 18.63 -9.75
C LEU A 181 3.45 18.80 -10.02
N GLN A 182 2.90 18.03 -10.95
CA GLN A 182 1.46 18.05 -11.28
C GLN A 182 0.60 17.74 -10.06
N VAL A 183 0.95 16.69 -9.31
CA VAL A 183 0.20 16.26 -8.11
C VAL A 183 0.28 17.30 -6.99
N ALA A 184 1.41 17.99 -6.86
CA ALA A 184 1.58 19.07 -5.90
C ALA A 184 0.86 20.37 -6.30
N GLY A 185 0.23 20.43 -7.48
CA GLY A 185 -0.36 21.66 -8.02
C GLY A 185 0.70 22.70 -8.41
N ARG A 186 1.88 22.22 -8.81
CA ARG A 186 3.07 23.01 -9.12
C ARG A 186 3.56 22.79 -10.55
N ASP A 187 2.63 22.55 -11.46
CA ASP A 187 2.87 22.28 -12.88
C ASP A 187 3.55 23.46 -13.61
N LYS A 188 3.46 24.68 -13.07
CA LYS A 188 4.08 25.89 -13.63
C LYS A 188 5.42 26.25 -12.97
N GLN A 189 5.83 25.49 -11.96
CA GLN A 189 7.03 25.74 -11.17
C GLN A 189 8.09 24.71 -11.55
N GLU A 190 9.35 25.12 -11.49
CA GLU A 190 10.47 24.25 -11.82
C GLU A 190 10.90 23.36 -10.64
N SER A 191 10.33 23.56 -9.45
CA SER A 191 10.70 22.88 -8.20
C SER A 191 9.53 22.60 -7.25
N LEU A 192 9.63 21.47 -6.54
CA LEU A 192 8.81 21.17 -5.36
C LEU A 192 9.44 21.85 -4.14
N ASP A 193 8.66 22.61 -3.37
CA ASP A 193 9.12 23.15 -2.10
C ASP A 193 8.84 22.17 -0.94
N ILE A 194 9.41 22.47 0.23
CA ILE A 194 9.29 21.61 1.42
C ILE A 194 7.82 21.42 1.82
N GLU A 195 7.02 22.47 1.78
CA GLU A 195 5.60 22.42 2.17
C GLU A 195 4.81 21.49 1.25
N SER A 196 5.08 21.52 -0.04
CA SER A 196 4.46 20.63 -1.03
C SER A 196 4.86 19.17 -0.81
N VAL A 197 6.12 18.92 -0.42
CA VAL A 197 6.59 17.57 -0.07
C VAL A 197 5.92 17.07 1.22
N GLU A 198 5.71 17.93 2.21
CA GLU A 198 5.00 17.58 3.45
C GLU A 198 3.52 17.26 3.19
N LYS A 199 2.85 18.05 2.35
CA LYS A 199 1.44 17.89 2.01
C LYS A 199 1.19 16.94 0.85
N PHE A 200 2.24 16.35 0.27
CA PHE A 200 2.12 15.49 -0.90
C PHE A 200 1.12 14.35 -0.63
N PRO A 201 0.16 14.06 -1.52
CA PRO A 201 -0.85 13.03 -1.29
C PRO A 201 -0.26 11.62 -1.12
N CYS A 202 -0.67 10.94 -0.06
CA CYS A 202 -0.14 9.61 0.31
C CYS A 202 -0.43 8.52 -0.73
N ILE A 203 -1.53 8.65 -1.47
CA ILE A 203 -1.92 7.67 -2.50
C ILE A 203 -1.06 7.85 -3.76
N ASP A 204 -0.80 9.08 -4.17
CA ASP A 204 0.01 9.39 -5.33
C ASP A 204 1.48 8.96 -5.12
N LEU A 205 2.05 9.24 -3.94
CA LEU A 205 3.41 8.83 -3.59
C LEU A 205 3.56 7.30 -3.59
N TYR A 206 2.56 6.62 -3.06
CA TYR A 206 2.50 5.15 -3.05
C TYR A 206 2.42 4.56 -4.46
N ILE A 207 1.61 5.13 -5.35
CA ILE A 207 1.50 4.66 -6.73
C ILE A 207 2.85 4.79 -7.45
N ILE A 208 3.50 5.95 -7.32
CA ILE A 208 4.81 6.19 -7.93
C ILE A 208 5.83 5.19 -7.41
N ASP A 209 5.94 5.02 -6.09
CA ASP A 209 6.88 4.08 -5.47
C ASP A 209 6.66 2.64 -5.97
N LYS A 210 5.40 2.19 -6.01
CA LYS A 210 5.09 0.81 -6.42
C LYS A 210 5.36 0.55 -7.89
N LEU A 211 5.22 1.55 -8.76
CA LEU A 211 5.64 1.41 -10.15
C LEU A 211 7.16 1.19 -10.22
N TRP A 212 7.94 2.02 -9.54
CA TRP A 212 9.40 1.88 -9.50
C TRP A 212 9.85 0.54 -8.95
N VAL A 213 9.33 0.13 -7.79
CA VAL A 213 9.67 -1.16 -7.14
C VAL A 213 9.30 -2.33 -8.04
N LYS A 214 8.12 -2.29 -8.67
CA LYS A 214 7.64 -3.39 -9.52
C LYS A 214 8.53 -3.61 -10.74
N TYR A 215 8.81 -2.54 -11.49
CA TYR A 215 9.52 -2.66 -12.77
C TYR A 215 11.04 -2.77 -12.58
N SER A 216 11.58 -2.42 -11.41
CA SER A 216 12.99 -2.60 -11.08
C SER A 216 13.32 -3.90 -10.33
N ASN A 217 12.36 -4.81 -10.21
CA ASN A 217 12.50 -6.03 -9.40
C ASN A 217 12.95 -5.74 -7.95
N GLY A 218 12.36 -4.70 -7.34
CA GLY A 218 12.65 -4.29 -5.97
C GLY A 218 13.93 -3.48 -5.76
N LYS A 219 14.66 -3.13 -6.82
CA LYS A 219 15.95 -2.42 -6.70
C LYS A 219 15.82 -0.90 -6.56
N LEU A 220 14.77 -0.30 -7.11
CA LEU A 220 14.56 1.13 -7.23
C LEU A 220 13.21 1.53 -6.60
N GLY A 221 13.10 2.76 -6.14
CA GLY A 221 11.92 3.28 -5.44
C GLY A 221 12.24 4.15 -4.24
N PHE A 222 11.27 4.96 -3.82
CA PHE A 222 11.39 5.79 -2.63
C PHE A 222 11.38 4.97 -1.33
N SER A 223 10.66 3.85 -1.31
CA SER A 223 10.66 2.90 -0.18
C SER A 223 12.04 2.25 -0.01
N VAL A 224 12.70 1.88 -1.11
CA VAL A 224 14.08 1.37 -1.11
C VAL A 224 15.04 2.44 -0.61
N GLN A 225 14.93 3.68 -1.12
CA GLN A 225 15.72 4.82 -0.61
C GLN A 225 15.50 5.07 0.87
N LYS A 226 14.25 4.99 1.34
CA LYS A 226 13.87 5.18 2.74
C LYS A 226 14.51 4.12 3.64
N GLU A 227 14.45 2.85 3.25
CA GLU A 227 15.07 1.77 4.01
C GLU A 227 16.58 2.01 4.16
N ILE A 228 17.27 2.34 3.07
CA ILE A 228 18.70 2.67 3.09
C ILE A 228 18.97 3.86 4.01
N TYR A 229 18.17 4.94 3.88
CA TYR A 229 18.33 6.14 4.69
C TYR A 229 18.14 5.86 6.19
N GLN A 230 17.11 5.09 6.56
CA GLN A 230 16.83 4.73 7.94
C GLN A 230 17.89 3.80 8.54
N ASN A 231 18.40 2.84 7.76
CA ASN A 231 19.47 1.94 8.19
C ASN A 231 20.79 2.70 8.50
N LEU A 232 20.99 3.86 7.87
CA LEU A 232 22.11 4.77 8.17
C LEU A 232 21.84 5.71 9.36
N GLY A 233 20.72 5.56 10.06
CA GLY A 233 20.30 6.45 11.16
C GLY A 233 19.56 7.71 10.70
N GLY A 234 19.02 7.68 9.48
CA GLY A 234 18.26 8.79 8.89
C GLY A 234 16.97 9.06 9.65
N THR A 235 16.71 10.33 9.91
CA THR A 235 15.48 10.79 10.57
C THR A 235 14.88 11.96 9.79
N ARG A 236 13.71 12.44 10.23
CA ARG A 236 13.11 13.64 9.65
C ARG A 236 14.05 14.85 9.74
N ASN A 237 14.80 14.93 10.84
CA ASN A 237 15.76 16.00 11.05
C ASN A 237 16.99 15.74 10.20
N TYR A 238 17.31 16.71 9.34
CA TYR A 238 18.45 16.60 8.44
C TYR A 238 19.76 16.45 9.23
N ASN A 239 20.49 15.38 8.93
CA ASN A 239 21.84 15.15 9.44
C ASN A 239 22.80 15.01 8.26
N THR A 240 23.79 15.91 8.20
CA THR A 240 24.75 15.98 7.08
C THR A 240 25.57 14.71 6.92
N GLN A 241 25.99 14.07 8.02
CA GLN A 241 26.82 12.87 7.96
C GLN A 241 26.02 11.68 7.43
N VAL A 242 24.81 11.48 7.95
CA VAL A 242 23.90 10.43 7.49
C VAL A 242 23.52 10.65 6.02
N TRP A 243 23.22 11.90 5.65
CA TRP A 243 22.92 12.25 4.26
C TRP A 243 24.08 11.96 3.31
N ASN A 244 25.32 12.31 3.70
CA ASN A 244 26.50 12.02 2.89
C ASN A 244 26.72 10.52 2.70
N ASN A 245 26.52 9.72 3.74
CA ASN A 245 26.61 8.25 3.63
C ASN A 245 25.52 7.71 2.70
N PHE A 246 24.30 8.24 2.82
CA PHE A 246 23.17 7.85 2.00
C PHE A 246 23.43 8.13 0.51
N VAL A 247 23.83 9.35 0.14
CA VAL A 247 24.09 9.70 -1.27
C VAL A 247 25.25 8.91 -1.89
N ILE A 248 26.20 8.44 -1.07
CA ILE A 248 27.25 7.51 -1.52
C ILE A 248 26.67 6.12 -1.74
N GLN A 249 25.86 5.62 -0.80
CA GLN A 249 25.29 4.27 -0.86
C GLN A 249 24.32 4.08 -2.02
N VAL A 250 23.49 5.08 -2.33
CA VAL A 250 22.60 5.05 -3.50
C VAL A 250 23.32 5.46 -4.79
N GLY A 251 24.62 5.78 -4.75
CA GLY A 251 25.43 6.05 -5.95
C GLY A 251 25.29 7.44 -6.56
N TRP A 252 24.72 8.43 -5.86
CA TRP A 252 24.66 9.81 -6.36
C TRP A 252 25.98 10.56 -6.23
N ARG A 253 26.90 10.09 -5.37
CA ARG A 253 28.20 10.72 -5.14
C ARG A 253 29.29 9.67 -4.89
N GLN A 254 30.49 9.88 -5.42
CA GLN A 254 31.65 9.05 -5.09
C GLN A 254 32.26 9.40 -3.73
N ARG A 255 32.86 8.41 -3.07
CA ARG A 255 33.61 8.61 -1.82
C ARG A 255 34.81 9.51 -2.08
N GLY A 256 34.86 10.67 -1.40
CA GLY A 256 35.93 11.66 -1.58
C GLY A 256 35.80 12.56 -2.82
N GLY A 257 34.77 12.36 -3.66
CA GLY A 257 34.53 13.18 -4.85
C GLY A 257 33.80 14.49 -4.52
N VAL A 258 34.14 15.56 -5.23
CA VAL A 258 33.45 16.87 -5.15
C VAL A 258 32.21 16.93 -6.07
N ASN A 259 32.14 16.04 -7.07
CA ASN A 259 31.11 16.02 -8.11
C ASN A 259 30.09 14.90 -7.89
N PHE A 260 28.83 15.17 -8.24
CA PHE A 260 27.77 14.16 -8.31
C PHE A 260 27.99 13.25 -9.53
N TYR A 261 27.62 11.97 -9.41
CA TYR A 261 27.72 11.02 -10.51
C TYR A 261 26.77 11.46 -11.65
N LYS A 262 27.12 11.13 -12.90
CA LYS A 262 26.17 11.25 -14.01
C LYS A 262 25.12 10.15 -13.80
N ILE A 263 23.99 10.50 -13.17
CA ILE A 263 22.91 9.59 -12.73
C ILE A 263 22.49 8.58 -13.83
N TYR A 264 22.73 8.93 -15.09
CA TYR A 264 22.54 8.08 -16.25
C TYR A 264 23.85 7.95 -17.03
N LEU A 265 24.68 6.96 -16.74
CA LEU A 265 25.66 6.41 -17.71
C LEU A 265 26.21 5.04 -17.30
N ASP A 266 25.97 4.03 -18.15
CA ASP A 266 27.00 3.57 -19.10
C ASP A 266 26.36 3.32 -20.49
N ASP A 267 27.14 3.44 -21.57
CA ASP A 267 26.70 3.19 -22.96
C ASP A 267 26.63 1.68 -23.29
N ARG A 268 26.74 0.80 -22.29
CA ARG A 268 26.75 -0.67 -22.42
C ARG A 268 25.48 -1.31 -21.84
N GLY A 269 24.59 -0.53 -21.24
CA GLY A 269 23.30 -0.98 -20.76
C GLY A 269 23.36 -1.93 -19.56
N ASP A 270 24.49 -1.97 -18.82
CA ASP A 270 24.60 -2.84 -17.66
C ASP A 270 24.07 -2.13 -16.41
N ILE A 271 22.99 -2.68 -15.83
CA ILE A 271 22.37 -2.20 -14.59
C ILE A 271 23.23 -2.69 -13.41
N SER A 272 24.43 -2.13 -13.26
CA SER A 272 25.11 -2.06 -11.96
C SER A 272 24.60 -0.86 -11.16
N THR A 273 23.33 -0.51 -11.34
CA THR A 273 22.67 0.59 -10.65
C THR A 273 22.57 0.24 -9.16
N PRO A 274 23.17 1.04 -8.27
CA PRO A 274 23.07 0.81 -6.83
C PRO A 274 21.62 0.78 -6.35
N LEU A 275 21.34 0.03 -5.29
CA LEU A 275 20.01 0.00 -4.68
C LEU A 275 19.55 1.42 -4.33
N GLY A 276 18.31 1.74 -4.71
CA GLY A 276 17.72 3.05 -4.44
C GLY A 276 18.28 4.20 -5.27
N HIS A 277 19.05 3.95 -6.33
CA HIS A 277 19.61 5.03 -7.17
C HIS A 277 18.54 5.94 -7.78
N LEU A 278 17.39 5.39 -8.14
CA LEU A 278 16.25 6.11 -8.72
C LEU A 278 14.99 5.89 -7.88
N PRO A 279 14.04 6.84 -7.87
CA PRO A 279 14.02 8.10 -8.63
C PRO A 279 15.02 9.15 -8.10
N TYR A 280 15.53 10.04 -8.95
CA TYR A 280 16.40 11.16 -8.64
C TYR A 280 15.66 12.51 -8.76
N LEU A 281 15.15 13.00 -7.63
CA LEU A 281 14.47 14.30 -7.56
C LEU A 281 15.46 15.48 -7.51
N GLY A 282 16.23 15.68 -8.59
CA GLY A 282 17.27 16.71 -8.66
C GLY A 282 16.78 18.15 -8.82
N GLY A 283 15.49 18.36 -9.09
CA GLY A 283 14.88 19.70 -9.14
C GLY A 283 14.36 20.23 -7.80
N LEU A 284 14.55 19.50 -6.69
CA LEU A 284 14.19 20.00 -5.36
C LEU A 284 15.15 21.12 -4.95
N GLU A 285 14.77 22.39 -5.17
CA GLU A 285 15.37 23.49 -4.41
C GLU A 285 15.18 23.17 -2.91
N VAL A 286 16.28 23.15 -2.16
CA VAL A 286 16.44 22.43 -0.88
C VAL A 286 16.63 20.90 -1.03
N TRP A 287 17.64 20.52 -1.83
CA TRP A 287 18.26 19.20 -2.01
C TRP A 287 18.50 18.31 -0.77
N ARG A 288 18.31 18.84 0.43
CA ARG A 288 18.74 18.23 1.69
C ARG A 288 17.57 18.08 2.67
N GLY A 289 16.89 19.19 2.98
CA GLY A 289 15.75 19.21 3.91
C GLY A 289 14.47 18.58 3.32
N GLY A 290 14.11 18.90 2.07
CA GLY A 290 12.88 18.35 1.47
C GLY A 290 12.95 16.83 1.29
N ARG A 291 14.13 16.30 0.95
CA ARG A 291 14.31 14.87 0.69
C ARG A 291 14.41 14.03 1.96
N SER A 292 15.02 14.54 3.03
CA SER A 292 14.95 13.87 4.35
C SER A 292 13.53 13.82 4.88
N ILE A 293 12.72 14.85 4.60
CA ILE A 293 11.29 14.88 4.95
C ILE A 293 10.53 13.81 4.17
N LEU A 294 10.71 13.73 2.84
CA LEU A 294 10.07 12.72 2.00
C LEU A 294 10.39 11.29 2.50
N LEU A 295 11.68 10.97 2.66
CA LEU A 295 12.11 9.62 3.09
C LEU A 295 11.73 9.29 4.53
N SER A 296 11.36 10.29 5.34
CA SER A 296 10.89 10.08 6.72
C SER A 296 9.38 10.00 6.83
N ARG A 297 8.62 10.12 5.73
CA ARG A 297 7.16 10.01 5.80
C ARG A 297 6.75 8.58 6.12
N ARG A 298 5.76 8.44 7.01
CA ARG A 298 5.27 7.13 7.50
C ARG A 298 4.48 6.34 6.46
N ASP A 299 4.00 7.04 5.44
CA ASP A 299 3.15 6.51 4.39
C ASP A 299 3.92 5.97 3.17
N LEU A 300 5.25 6.07 3.17
CA LEU A 300 6.14 5.34 2.26
C LEU A 300 6.38 3.90 2.74
#